data_AF-A0A022MLI3-F1
#
_entry.id   AF-A0A022MLI3-F1
#
_cell.length_a   1.000
_cell.length_b   1.000
_cell.length_c   1.000
_cell.angle_alpha   90.00
_cell.angle_beta   90.00
_cell.angle_gamma   90.00
#
_symmetry.space_group_name_H-M   'P 1'
#
loop_
_entity.id
_entity.type
_entity.pdbx_description
1 polymer ?
#
loop_
_entity_poly.entity_id
_entity_poly.type
_entity_poly.pdbx_seq_one_letter_code
_entity_poly.pdbx_strand_id
1 'polypeptide(L)'
;MTPATPLSPAATVAVPVHRRVADLAATHIGPWQQGYLQDRPQAVAALARLRRGAGCEAGQTPDLWSLIDTDPLHTRPDNTRPLSEPELVRAENALHAACTLWAFHQQSRGTPMHRRHTRERPGGLGAAVRRMMPADGTDEPIRKRLVRAGTAPDLVALAQRLRDIVALLRRDDVPLDYALLAGQLYLWQWPDGPGTVRRAWGRSFHEQRQPRPAPDENTTPDSE
;
A
#
# COMPACT_ATOMS: atom_id res chain seq x y z
N MET A 1 17.61 36.20 -40.83
CA MET A 1 18.20 35.28 -39.83
C MET A 1 17.51 35.55 -38.50
N THR A 2 16.54 34.72 -38.14
CA THR A 2 15.85 34.77 -36.84
C THR A 2 16.57 33.82 -35.90
N PRO A 3 17.01 34.22 -34.70
CA PRO A 3 17.65 33.29 -33.79
C PRO A 3 16.59 32.34 -33.21
N ALA A 4 16.89 31.05 -33.25
CA ALA A 4 16.07 30.03 -32.62
C ALA A 4 16.19 30.15 -31.09
N THR A 5 15.06 30.37 -30.42
CA THR A 5 14.94 30.26 -28.96
C THR A 5 15.31 28.84 -28.53
N PRO A 6 16.27 28.64 -27.62
CA PRO A 6 16.57 27.30 -27.12
C PRO A 6 15.37 26.78 -26.32
N LEU A 7 14.90 25.57 -26.64
CA LEU A 7 13.94 24.85 -25.80
C LEU A 7 14.57 24.64 -24.41
N SER A 8 13.91 25.17 -23.38
CA SER A 8 14.20 24.81 -21.99
C SER A 8 14.17 23.29 -21.80
N PRO A 9 15.16 22.69 -21.13
CA PRO A 9 15.10 21.26 -20.81
C PRO A 9 13.89 21.00 -19.92
N ALA A 10 13.10 19.99 -20.28
CA ALA A 10 11.93 19.56 -19.52
C ALA A 10 12.32 19.34 -18.06
N ALA A 11 11.69 20.09 -17.15
CA ALA A 11 11.93 19.97 -15.72
C ALA A 11 11.68 18.51 -15.28
N THR A 12 12.72 17.80 -14.87
CA THR A 12 12.60 16.47 -14.28
C THR A 12 11.71 16.57 -13.05
N VAL A 13 10.47 16.08 -13.15
CA VAL A 13 9.51 16.10 -12.04
C VAL A 13 10.05 15.22 -10.92
N ALA A 14 10.39 15.84 -9.79
CA ALA A 14 10.90 15.12 -8.63
C ALA A 14 9.88 14.06 -8.16
N VAL A 15 10.37 12.85 -7.86
CA VAL A 15 9.52 11.76 -7.39
C VAL A 15 8.85 12.15 -6.05
N PRO A 16 7.51 12.10 -5.94
CA PRO A 16 6.82 12.41 -4.70
C PRO A 16 7.22 11.48 -3.54
N VAL A 17 7.36 12.02 -2.33
CA VAL A 17 7.81 11.24 -1.15
C VAL A 17 6.91 10.04 -0.85
N HIS A 18 5.59 10.19 -0.97
CA HIS A 18 4.64 9.09 -0.76
C HIS A 18 4.86 7.90 -1.70
N ARG A 19 5.41 8.12 -2.91
CA ARG A 19 5.79 7.05 -3.84
C ARG A 19 7.04 6.33 -3.36
N ARG A 20 8.06 7.07 -2.91
CA ARG A 20 9.26 6.50 -2.29
C ARG A 20 8.91 5.60 -1.10
N VAL A 21 7.99 6.05 -0.23
CA VAL A 21 7.48 5.25 0.91
C VAL A 21 6.77 3.99 0.43
N ALA A 22 5.90 4.11 -0.58
CA ALA A 22 5.20 2.95 -1.14
C ALA A 22 6.17 1.92 -1.74
N ASP A 23 7.15 2.36 -2.52
CA ASP A 23 8.12 1.48 -3.15
C ASP A 23 9.01 0.79 -2.12
N LEU A 24 9.45 1.52 -1.08
CA LEU A 24 10.22 0.94 0.02
C LEU A 24 9.39 -0.10 0.81
N ALA A 25 8.12 0.17 1.08
CA ALA A 25 7.23 -0.82 1.69
C ALA A 25 7.12 -2.10 0.86
N ALA A 26 7.06 -1.99 -0.47
CA ALA A 26 7.01 -3.14 -1.35
C ALA A 26 8.32 -3.94 -1.36
N THR A 27 9.47 -3.25 -1.32
CA THR A 27 10.80 -3.85 -1.24
C THR A 27 10.97 -4.67 0.04
N HIS A 28 10.37 -4.23 1.16
CA HIS A 28 10.35 -4.98 2.41
C HIS A 28 9.36 -6.15 2.41
N ILE A 29 8.11 -5.88 2.05
CA ILE A 29 7.02 -6.85 2.16
C ILE A 29 7.18 -8.01 1.17
N GLY A 30 7.67 -7.75 -0.06
CA GLY A 30 7.80 -8.76 -1.11
C GLY A 30 8.64 -9.98 -0.67
N PRO A 31 9.91 -9.78 -0.28
CA PRO A 31 10.78 -10.85 0.22
C PRO A 31 10.25 -11.55 1.46
N TRP A 32 9.70 -10.83 2.44
CA TRP A 32 9.10 -11.46 3.62
C TRP A 32 7.90 -12.33 3.26
N GLN A 33 7.03 -11.87 2.38
CA GLN A 33 5.88 -12.64 1.93
C GLN A 33 6.31 -13.90 1.19
N GLN A 34 7.23 -13.79 0.22
CA GLN A 34 7.75 -14.94 -0.51
C GLN A 34 8.42 -15.94 0.43
N GLY A 35 9.25 -15.47 1.36
CA GLY A 35 9.89 -16.33 2.34
C GLY A 35 8.91 -16.99 3.28
N TYR A 36 7.87 -16.29 3.74
CA TYR A 36 6.84 -16.85 4.61
C TYR A 36 6.02 -17.94 3.93
N LEU A 37 5.64 -17.73 2.66
CA LEU A 37 4.91 -18.73 1.86
C LEU A 37 5.74 -19.99 1.57
N GLN A 38 7.06 -19.89 1.66
CA GLN A 38 8.01 -21.00 1.50
C GLN A 38 8.50 -21.55 2.85
N ASP A 39 7.85 -21.15 3.95
CA ASP A 39 8.19 -21.55 5.33
C ASP A 39 9.67 -21.30 5.71
N ARG A 40 10.27 -20.22 5.18
CA ARG A 40 11.64 -19.86 5.53
C ARG A 40 11.70 -19.31 6.96
N PRO A 41 12.51 -19.89 7.86
CA PRO A 41 12.54 -19.52 9.28
C PRO A 41 12.73 -18.02 9.53
N GLN A 42 13.62 -17.37 8.77
CA GLN A 42 13.87 -15.93 8.87
C GLN A 42 12.64 -15.06 8.58
N ALA A 43 11.81 -15.47 7.60
CA ALA A 43 10.61 -14.72 7.22
C ALA A 43 9.46 -14.97 8.22
N VAL A 44 9.34 -16.19 8.75
CA VAL A 44 8.43 -16.52 9.85
C VAL A 44 8.77 -15.71 11.10
N ALA A 45 10.05 -15.62 11.45
CA ALA A 45 10.53 -14.82 12.57
C ALA A 45 10.28 -13.31 12.35
N ALA A 46 10.55 -12.79 11.15
CA ALA A 46 10.27 -11.40 10.79
C ALA A 46 8.77 -11.06 10.94
N LEU A 47 7.88 -11.90 10.41
CA LEU A 47 6.44 -11.72 10.54
C LEU A 47 5.98 -11.77 12.01
N ALA A 48 6.54 -12.67 12.82
CA ALA A 48 6.25 -12.75 14.26
C ALA A 48 6.71 -11.50 15.02
N ARG A 49 7.86 -10.92 14.66
CA ARG A 49 8.36 -9.65 15.21
C ARG A 49 7.45 -8.48 14.83
N LEU A 50 7.14 -8.33 13.54
CA LEU A 50 6.27 -7.25 13.03
C LEU A 50 4.90 -7.25 13.72
N ARG A 51 4.33 -8.43 14.00
CA ARG A 51 3.04 -8.53 14.71
C ARG A 51 3.06 -7.93 16.11
N ARG A 52 4.22 -7.91 16.79
CA ARG A 52 4.36 -7.31 18.13
C ARG A 52 4.36 -5.79 18.12
N GLY A 53 4.72 -5.15 17.01
CA GLY A 53 4.69 -3.69 16.86
C GLY A 53 3.33 -3.10 16.49
N ALA A 54 2.29 -3.94 16.34
CA ALA A 54 0.97 -3.46 15.95
C ALA A 54 0.35 -2.56 17.03
N GLY A 55 -0.07 -1.35 16.63
CA GLY A 55 -0.69 -0.37 17.54
C GLY A 55 0.30 0.55 18.26
N CYS A 56 1.60 0.39 18.01
CA CYS A 56 2.65 1.30 18.48
C CYS A 56 3.18 2.15 17.33
N GLU A 57 3.79 3.29 17.65
CA GLU A 57 4.53 4.09 16.66
C GLU A 57 5.89 3.45 16.35
N ALA A 58 6.51 3.85 15.22
CA ALA A 58 7.81 3.32 14.81
C ALA A 58 8.88 3.59 15.89
N GLY A 59 8.92 4.82 16.44
CA GLY A 59 9.85 5.21 17.50
C GLY A 59 9.64 4.50 18.85
N GLN A 60 8.54 3.76 19.03
CA GLN A 60 8.25 3.04 20.27
C GLN A 60 8.60 1.55 20.19
N THR A 61 9.09 1.06 19.04
CA THR A 61 9.34 -0.36 18.83
C THR A 61 10.80 -0.62 18.40
N PRO A 62 11.77 -0.56 19.33
CA PRO A 62 13.20 -0.77 19.02
C PRO A 62 13.47 -2.10 18.30
N ASP A 63 12.74 -3.15 18.67
CA ASP A 63 12.76 -4.47 18.04
C ASP A 63 12.52 -4.45 16.52
N LEU A 64 11.88 -3.41 15.98
CA LEU A 64 11.56 -3.29 14.56
C LEU A 64 12.47 -2.34 13.81
N TRP A 65 13.28 -1.52 14.49
CA TRP A 65 14.22 -0.60 13.84
C TRP A 65 15.24 -1.34 12.98
N SER A 66 15.79 -2.45 13.48
CA SER A 66 16.73 -3.27 12.70
C SER A 66 16.04 -4.18 11.67
N LEU A 67 14.71 -4.23 11.65
CA LEU A 67 13.96 -5.10 10.72
C LEU A 67 13.44 -4.31 9.53
N ILE A 68 12.88 -3.13 9.76
CA ILE A 68 12.41 -2.24 8.70
C ILE A 68 13.58 -1.29 8.38
N ASP A 69 14.39 -1.66 7.39
CA ASP A 69 15.50 -0.82 6.96
C ASP A 69 14.98 0.48 6.32
N THR A 70 15.33 1.62 6.95
CA THR A 70 14.95 2.97 6.55
C THR A 70 16.09 3.73 5.89
N ASP A 71 17.29 3.15 5.76
CA ASP A 71 18.44 3.77 5.09
C ASP A 71 18.10 4.33 3.70
N PRO A 72 17.26 3.66 2.87
CA PRO A 72 16.84 4.19 1.57
C PRO A 72 16.05 5.52 1.62
N LEU A 73 15.49 5.89 2.79
CA LEU A 73 14.87 7.20 3.00
C LEU A 73 15.90 8.32 3.20
N HIS A 74 17.04 7.98 3.82
CA HIS A 74 18.17 8.88 4.06
C HIS A 74 19.07 9.02 2.83
N THR A 75 19.09 8.01 1.95
CA THR A 75 19.85 8.10 0.70
C THR A 75 19.16 8.98 -0.33
N ARG A 76 19.97 9.58 -1.22
CA ARG A 76 19.51 10.39 -2.36
C ARG A 76 19.67 9.59 -3.66
N PRO A 77 18.66 8.82 -4.10
CA PRO A 77 18.62 8.34 -5.47
C PRO A 77 18.67 9.50 -6.46
N ASP A 78 19.21 9.27 -7.65
CA ASP A 78 19.20 10.23 -8.75
C ASP A 78 17.77 10.76 -8.97
N ASN A 79 17.64 12.08 -9.15
CA ASN A 79 16.37 12.81 -9.30
C ASN A 79 15.48 12.89 -8.05
N THR A 80 16.04 12.68 -6.85
CA THR A 80 15.33 12.92 -5.59
C THR A 80 16.06 13.95 -4.71
N ARG A 81 15.30 14.62 -3.83
CA ARG A 81 15.85 15.48 -2.78
C ARG A 81 15.94 14.71 -1.45
N PRO A 82 16.85 15.10 -0.55
CA PRO A 82 16.81 14.63 0.83
C PRO A 82 15.46 14.97 1.47
N LEU A 83 15.00 14.07 2.33
CA LEU A 83 13.82 14.30 3.15
C LEU A 83 14.20 15.16 4.35
N SER A 84 13.31 16.06 4.74
CA SER A 84 13.42 16.76 6.02
C SER A 84 13.08 15.83 7.18
N GLU A 85 13.49 16.18 8.40
CA GLU A 85 13.17 15.40 9.62
C GLU A 85 11.67 15.09 9.77
N PRO A 86 10.73 16.05 9.58
CA PRO A 86 9.30 15.72 9.65
C PRO A 86 8.84 14.73 8.56
N GLU A 87 9.47 14.73 7.39
CA GLU A 87 9.14 13.78 6.32
C GLU A 87 9.69 12.39 6.62
N LEU A 88 10.89 12.30 7.18
CA LEU A 88 11.50 11.04 7.62
C LEU A 88 10.63 10.37 8.68
N VAL A 89 10.31 11.07 9.77
CA VAL A 89 9.47 10.54 10.86
C VAL A 89 8.12 10.04 10.34
N ARG A 90 7.46 10.80 9.46
CA ARG A 90 6.17 10.38 8.88
C ARG A 90 6.31 9.18 7.94
N ALA A 91 7.41 9.09 7.19
CA ALA A 91 7.70 7.96 6.32
C ALA A 91 7.94 6.68 7.12
N GLU A 92 8.74 6.76 8.18
CA GLU A 92 9.01 5.66 9.11
C GLU A 92 7.72 5.15 9.77
N ASN A 93 6.91 6.07 10.30
CA ASN A 93 5.61 5.74 10.90
C ASN A 93 4.66 5.06 9.90
N ALA A 94 4.65 5.51 8.64
CA ALA A 94 3.83 4.91 7.59
C ALA A 94 4.31 3.49 7.20
N LEU A 95 5.63 3.29 7.08
CA LEU A 95 6.23 1.98 6.82
C LEU A 95 5.91 0.99 7.93
N HIS A 96 6.12 1.41 9.18
CA HIS A 96 5.82 0.60 10.36
C HIS A 96 4.34 0.19 10.40
N ALA A 97 3.42 1.14 10.26
CA ALA A 97 1.99 0.85 10.24
C ALA A 97 1.61 -0.11 9.10
N ALA A 98 2.14 0.08 7.89
CA ALA A 98 1.85 -0.81 6.76
C ALA A 98 2.42 -2.22 6.95
N CYS A 99 3.66 -2.35 7.41
CA CYS A 99 4.32 -3.65 7.61
C CYS A 99 3.66 -4.45 8.74
N THR A 100 3.27 -3.80 9.84
CA THR A 100 2.57 -4.44 10.97
C THR A 100 1.15 -4.88 10.58
N LEU A 101 0.42 -4.09 9.79
CA LEU A 101 -0.88 -4.48 9.24
C LEU A 101 -0.76 -5.65 8.25
N TRP A 102 0.26 -5.64 7.38
CA TRP A 102 0.54 -6.76 6.47
C TRP A 102 0.86 -8.04 7.23
N ALA A 103 1.75 -7.97 8.23
CA ALA A 103 2.15 -9.14 9.01
C ALA A 103 0.95 -9.76 9.75
N PHE A 104 0.02 -8.94 10.23
CA PHE A 104 -1.25 -9.42 10.79
C PHE A 104 -2.13 -10.09 9.73
N HIS A 105 -2.26 -9.51 8.54
CA HIS A 105 -3.06 -10.07 7.46
C HIS A 105 -2.51 -11.42 6.99
N GLN A 106 -1.19 -11.50 6.78
CA GLN A 106 -0.51 -12.69 6.24
C GLN A 106 -0.45 -13.85 7.23
N GLN A 107 -0.60 -13.60 8.53
CA GLN A 107 -0.51 -14.63 9.57
C GLN A 107 -1.43 -15.82 9.27
N SER A 108 -0.85 -17.03 9.24
CA SER A 108 -1.57 -18.29 9.01
C SER A 108 -2.35 -18.31 7.69
N ARG A 109 -1.90 -17.56 6.67
CA ARG A 109 -2.43 -17.57 5.30
C ARG A 109 -1.39 -18.20 4.37
N GLY A 110 -1.81 -19.22 3.61
CA GLY A 110 -1.00 -19.88 2.58
C GLY A 110 -1.02 -19.16 1.22
N THR A 111 -1.73 -18.04 1.11
CA THR A 111 -1.82 -17.21 -0.09
C THR A 111 -1.26 -15.81 0.17
N PRO A 112 -0.75 -15.10 -0.85
CA PRO A 112 -0.16 -13.77 -0.67
C PRO A 112 -1.24 -12.71 -0.38
N MET A 113 -1.16 -12.08 0.78
CA MET A 113 -2.08 -11.03 1.24
C MET A 113 -1.67 -9.63 0.80
N HIS A 114 -0.39 -9.40 0.50
CA HIS A 114 0.08 -8.25 -0.26
C HIS A 114 0.03 -8.54 -1.76
N ARG A 115 -0.69 -7.70 -2.51
CA ARG A 115 -0.69 -7.68 -3.97
C ARG A 115 -0.71 -6.26 -4.49
N ARG A 116 0.21 -5.94 -5.41
CA ARG A 116 0.27 -4.62 -6.05
C ARG A 116 -1.03 -4.32 -6.81
N HIS A 117 -1.48 -3.09 -6.67
CA HIS A 117 -2.60 -2.53 -7.40
C HIS A 117 -2.24 -2.38 -8.88
N THR A 118 -3.14 -2.83 -9.74
CA THR A 118 -3.09 -2.68 -11.20
C THR A 118 -4.50 -2.38 -11.70
N ARG A 119 -4.65 -1.86 -12.91
CA ARG A 119 -5.98 -1.60 -13.49
C ARG A 119 -6.81 -2.88 -13.63
N GLU A 120 -6.15 -3.99 -13.96
CA GLU A 120 -6.78 -5.30 -14.12
C GLU A 120 -7.08 -5.95 -12.77
N ARG A 121 -6.35 -5.56 -11.72
CA ARG A 121 -6.52 -6.09 -10.35
C ARG A 121 -6.45 -4.95 -9.33
N PRO A 122 -7.56 -4.23 -9.11
CA PRO A 122 -7.63 -3.15 -8.14
C PRO A 122 -7.29 -3.63 -6.73
N GLY A 123 -6.10 -3.26 -6.24
CA GLY A 123 -5.57 -3.65 -4.93
C GLY A 123 -5.77 -2.61 -3.82
N GLY A 124 -6.38 -1.46 -4.10
CA GLY A 124 -6.56 -0.39 -3.11
C GLY A 124 -7.55 -0.76 -2.01
N LEU A 125 -7.49 -0.07 -0.87
CA LEU A 125 -8.33 -0.35 0.31
C LEU A 125 -9.83 -0.32 -0.03
N GLY A 126 -10.27 0.68 -0.81
CA GLY A 126 -11.66 0.77 -1.26
C GLY A 126 -12.07 -0.46 -2.08
N ALA A 127 -11.27 -0.84 -3.07
CA ALA A 127 -11.54 -2.03 -3.90
C ALA A 127 -11.53 -3.33 -3.10
N ALA A 128 -10.62 -3.46 -2.12
CA ALA A 128 -10.58 -4.61 -1.23
C ALA A 128 -11.85 -4.69 -0.36
N VAL A 129 -12.30 -3.55 0.16
CA VAL A 129 -13.55 -3.46 0.93
C VAL A 129 -14.78 -3.77 0.06
N ARG A 130 -14.84 -3.28 -1.19
CA ARG A 130 -15.92 -3.62 -2.13
C ARG A 130 -15.97 -5.11 -2.43
N ARG A 131 -14.82 -5.78 -2.53
CA ARG A 131 -14.72 -7.23 -2.81
C ARG A 131 -15.30 -8.12 -1.70
N MET A 132 -15.44 -7.63 -0.48
CA MET A 132 -16.13 -8.36 0.60
C MET A 132 -17.66 -8.27 0.52
N MET A 133 -18.20 -7.45 -0.38
CA MET A 133 -19.64 -7.22 -0.52
C MET A 133 -20.25 -8.07 -1.63
N PRO A 134 -21.55 -8.41 -1.55
CA PRO A 134 -22.28 -9.02 -2.66
C PRO A 134 -22.19 -8.18 -3.94
N ALA A 135 -22.16 -8.83 -5.11
CA ALA A 135 -22.06 -8.16 -6.40
C ALA A 135 -23.19 -7.14 -6.62
N ASP A 136 -24.42 -7.54 -6.28
CA ASP A 136 -25.65 -6.77 -6.54
C ASP A 136 -26.09 -5.92 -5.33
N GLY A 137 -25.22 -5.78 -4.32
CA GLY A 137 -25.58 -5.15 -3.06
C GLY A 137 -24.46 -4.32 -2.45
N THR A 138 -24.76 -3.75 -1.29
CA THR A 138 -23.76 -3.09 -0.44
C THR A 138 -23.95 -3.57 0.99
N ASP A 139 -22.87 -4.08 1.60
CA ASP A 139 -22.85 -4.37 3.02
C ASP A 139 -22.65 -3.04 3.79
N GLU A 140 -23.75 -2.53 4.32
CA GLU A 140 -23.80 -1.26 5.05
C GLU A 140 -22.84 -1.23 6.26
N PRO A 141 -22.79 -2.26 7.14
CA PRO A 141 -21.79 -2.37 8.20
C PRO A 141 -20.33 -2.25 7.72
N ILE A 142 -19.94 -2.97 6.67
CA ILE A 142 -18.57 -2.94 6.16
C ILE A 142 -18.25 -1.56 5.57
N ARG A 143 -19.19 -0.94 4.83
CA ARG A 143 -19.02 0.42 4.31
C ARG A 143 -18.83 1.44 5.43
N LYS A 144 -19.64 1.35 6.50
CA LYS A 144 -19.53 2.21 7.68
C LYS A 144 -18.16 2.08 8.37
N ARG A 145 -17.55 0.89 8.39
CA ARG A 145 -16.17 0.72 8.92
C ARG A 145 -15.13 1.47 8.10
N LEU A 146 -15.22 1.44 6.77
CA LEU A 146 -14.34 2.22 5.89
C LEU A 146 -14.51 3.74 6.11
N VAL A 147 -15.75 4.21 6.19
CA VAL A 147 -16.06 5.63 6.49
C VAL A 147 -15.50 6.02 7.85
N ARG A 148 -15.69 5.18 8.88
CA ARG A 148 -15.13 5.40 10.22
C ARG A 148 -13.61 5.42 10.20
N ALA A 149 -12.93 4.55 9.46
CA ALA A 149 -11.47 4.65 9.31
C ALA A 149 -11.07 6.01 8.70
N GLY A 150 -11.83 6.49 7.72
CA GLY A 150 -11.65 7.81 7.08
C GLY A 150 -11.86 9.04 7.98
N THR A 151 -12.29 8.87 9.23
CA THR A 151 -12.45 9.96 10.21
C THR A 151 -11.50 9.82 11.40
N ALA A 152 -10.44 9.02 11.29
CA ALA A 152 -9.43 8.92 12.34
C ALA A 152 -8.73 10.27 12.56
N PRO A 153 -8.50 10.70 13.82
CA PRO A 153 -7.85 11.98 14.12
C PRO A 153 -6.34 11.97 13.81
N ASP A 154 -5.71 10.80 13.89
CA ASP A 154 -4.27 10.62 13.74
C ASP A 154 -3.94 9.23 13.15
N LEU A 155 -2.65 8.97 12.92
CA LEU A 155 -2.19 7.71 12.34
C LEU A 155 -2.40 6.51 13.28
N VAL A 156 -2.25 6.68 14.60
CA VAL A 156 -2.38 5.58 15.57
C VAL A 156 -3.83 5.08 15.58
N ALA A 157 -4.78 6.00 15.73
CA ALA A 157 -6.21 5.70 15.65
C ALA A 157 -6.60 5.14 14.27
N LEU A 158 -5.97 5.62 13.19
CA LEU A 158 -6.19 5.08 11.86
C LEU A 158 -5.70 3.63 11.76
N ALA A 159 -4.48 3.33 12.23
CA ALA A 159 -3.91 1.99 12.18
C ALA A 159 -4.76 0.98 12.95
N GLN A 160 -5.32 1.36 14.11
CA GLN A 160 -6.27 0.54 14.85
C GLN A 160 -7.55 0.26 14.04
N ARG A 161 -8.16 1.29 13.45
CA ARG A 161 -9.38 1.12 12.63
C ARG A 161 -9.11 0.32 11.36
N LEU A 162 -7.93 0.48 10.75
CA LEU A 162 -7.50 -0.32 9.61
C LEU A 162 -7.26 -1.78 9.99
N ARG A 163 -6.75 -2.05 11.19
CA ARG A 163 -6.59 -3.43 11.70
C ARG A 163 -7.94 -4.15 11.77
N ASP A 164 -9.00 -3.47 12.21
CA ASP A 164 -10.36 -4.05 12.20
C ASP A 164 -10.82 -4.41 10.79
N ILE A 165 -10.52 -3.58 9.80
CA ILE A 165 -10.84 -3.86 8.39
C ILE A 165 -9.98 -5.03 7.87
N VAL A 166 -8.69 -5.03 8.16
CA VAL A 166 -7.75 -6.09 7.76
C VAL A 166 -8.14 -7.43 8.38
N ALA A 167 -8.74 -7.46 9.58
CA ALA A 167 -9.26 -8.69 10.16
C ALA A 167 -10.39 -9.30 9.31
N LEU A 168 -11.25 -8.47 8.72
CA LEU A 168 -12.30 -8.92 7.80
C LEU A 168 -11.70 -9.39 6.48
N LEU A 169 -10.77 -8.61 5.91
CA LEU A 169 -10.06 -9.01 4.68
C LEU A 169 -9.36 -10.36 4.84
N ARG A 170 -8.73 -10.58 6.00
CA ARG A 170 -8.06 -11.84 6.35
C ARG A 170 -9.03 -13.01 6.46
N ARG A 171 -10.23 -12.78 7.00
CA ARG A 171 -11.27 -13.81 7.11
C ARG A 171 -11.73 -14.27 5.72
N ASP A 172 -11.82 -13.32 4.79
CA ASP A 172 -12.39 -13.54 3.46
C ASP A 172 -11.29 -13.74 2.38
N ASP A 173 -10.02 -13.92 2.80
CA ASP A 173 -8.81 -14.07 1.96
C ASP A 173 -8.69 -13.01 0.83
N VAL A 174 -9.05 -11.76 1.15
CA VAL A 174 -9.05 -10.64 0.21
C VAL A 174 -7.71 -9.88 0.30
N PRO A 175 -6.84 -9.96 -0.73
CA PRO A 175 -5.54 -9.28 -0.68
C PRO A 175 -5.66 -7.76 -0.86
N LEU A 176 -4.68 -7.05 -0.30
CA LEU A 176 -4.55 -5.60 -0.27
C LEU A 176 -3.17 -5.14 -0.77
N ASP A 177 -3.11 -3.99 -1.43
CA ASP A 177 -1.85 -3.35 -1.77
C ASP A 177 -1.32 -2.54 -0.57
N TYR A 178 -0.57 -3.23 0.30
CA TYR A 178 0.13 -2.61 1.43
C TYR A 178 1.17 -1.56 1.05
N ALA A 179 1.75 -1.62 -0.15
CA ALA A 179 2.69 -0.61 -0.62
C ALA A 179 1.96 0.70 -0.93
N LEU A 180 0.86 0.60 -1.69
CA LEU A 180 -0.04 1.74 -1.90
C LEU A 180 -0.58 2.30 -0.58
N LEU A 181 -0.95 1.42 0.36
CA LEU A 181 -1.41 1.82 1.68
C LEU A 181 -0.32 2.59 2.44
N ALA A 182 0.94 2.15 2.42
CA ALA A 182 2.05 2.87 3.08
C ALA A 182 2.18 4.31 2.57
N GLY A 183 2.15 4.52 1.25
CA GLY A 183 2.15 5.87 0.68
C GLY A 183 0.94 6.71 1.10
N GLN A 184 -0.24 6.09 1.24
CA GLN A 184 -1.45 6.77 1.72
C GLN A 184 -1.37 7.12 3.21
N LEU A 185 -0.78 6.24 4.05
CA LEU A 185 -0.55 6.50 5.46
C LEU A 185 0.48 7.62 5.68
N TYR A 186 1.48 7.73 4.80
CA TYR A 186 2.37 8.88 4.77
C TYR A 186 1.59 10.17 4.48
N LEU A 187 0.76 10.17 3.43
CA LEU A 187 -0.04 11.34 3.07
C LEU A 187 -1.00 11.73 4.20
N TRP A 188 -1.65 10.76 4.85
CA TRP A 188 -2.63 10.96 5.92
C TRP A 188 -2.14 11.87 7.04
N GLN A 189 -0.83 11.84 7.32
CA GLN A 189 -0.22 12.55 8.43
C GLN A 189 -0.08 14.06 8.18
N TRP A 190 -0.31 14.53 6.95
CA TRP A 190 -0.26 15.95 6.58
C TRP A 190 -1.63 16.62 6.70
N PRO A 191 -1.71 17.95 6.93
CA PRO A 191 -2.99 18.66 7.11
C PRO A 191 -4.05 18.37 6.03
N ASP A 192 -3.69 18.41 4.74
CA ASP A 192 -4.60 18.12 3.61
C ASP A 192 -4.64 16.63 3.21
N GLY A 193 -3.85 15.82 3.90
CA GLY A 193 -3.67 14.39 3.68
C GLY A 193 -4.95 13.58 3.75
N PRO A 194 -5.71 13.65 4.87
CA PRO A 194 -6.91 12.84 5.06
C PRO A 194 -7.95 13.02 3.95
N GLY A 195 -8.13 14.25 3.44
CA GLY A 195 -9.04 14.53 2.33
C GLY A 195 -8.59 13.83 1.04
N THR A 196 -7.30 13.86 0.73
CA THR A 196 -6.71 13.20 -0.44
C THR A 196 -6.83 11.68 -0.36
N VAL A 197 -6.54 11.11 0.80
CA VAL A 197 -6.62 9.66 1.04
C VAL A 197 -8.06 9.15 0.99
N ARG A 198 -9.01 9.85 1.63
CA ARG A 198 -10.45 9.50 1.56
C ARG A 198 -10.95 9.47 0.12
N ARG A 199 -10.60 10.47 -0.70
CA ARG A 199 -10.97 10.50 -2.13
C ARG A 199 -10.36 9.31 -2.88
N ALA A 200 -9.11 8.96 -2.59
CA ALA A 200 -8.46 7.79 -3.21
C ALA A 200 -9.16 6.47 -2.82
N TRP A 201 -9.54 6.29 -1.56
CA TRP A 201 -10.30 5.13 -1.12
C TRP A 201 -11.70 5.07 -1.74
N GLY A 202 -12.40 6.21 -1.80
CA GLY A 202 -13.70 6.31 -2.47
C GLY A 202 -13.64 5.93 -3.95
N ARG A 203 -12.67 6.47 -4.69
CA ARG A 203 -12.45 6.08 -6.11
C ARG A 203 -12.14 4.59 -6.25
N SER A 204 -11.25 4.06 -5.41
CA SER A 204 -10.91 2.64 -5.43
C SER A 204 -12.11 1.74 -5.09
N PHE A 205 -13.04 2.18 -4.24
CA PHE A 205 -14.26 1.44 -3.90
C PHE A 205 -15.19 1.25 -5.11
N HIS A 206 -15.20 2.22 -6.03
CA HIS A 206 -15.99 2.16 -7.26
C HIS A 206 -15.19 1.65 -8.47
N GLU A 207 -13.94 1.24 -8.26
CA GLU A 207 -13.06 0.77 -9.33
C GLU A 207 -13.46 -0.66 -9.74
N GLN A 208 -14.02 -0.77 -10.95
CA GLN A 208 -14.42 -2.06 -11.50
C GLN A 208 -13.21 -2.81 -12.06
N ARG A 209 -13.22 -4.13 -11.89
CA ARG A 209 -12.25 -5.02 -12.52
C ARG A 209 -12.56 -5.04 -14.01
N GLN A 210 -11.69 -4.50 -14.86
CA GLN A 210 -11.83 -4.71 -16.29
C GLN A 210 -11.41 -6.16 -16.62
N PRO A 211 -12.30 -6.98 -17.22
CA PRO A 211 -11.88 -8.26 -17.76
C PRO A 211 -10.80 -8.01 -18.81
N ARG A 212 -9.76 -8.83 -18.81
CA ARG A 212 -8.80 -8.85 -19.92
C ARG A 212 -9.59 -9.23 -21.18
N PRO A 213 -9.49 -8.49 -22.30
CA PRO A 213 -10.10 -8.94 -23.54
C PRO A 213 -9.56 -10.34 -23.86
N ALA A 214 -10.47 -11.27 -24.20
CA ALA A 214 -10.06 -12.60 -24.64
C ALA A 214 -9.13 -12.45 -25.85
N PRO A 215 -8.08 -13.27 -26.00
CA PRO A 215 -7.35 -13.32 -27.27
C PRO A 215 -8.36 -13.68 -28.36
N ASP A 216 -8.42 -12.91 -29.43
CA ASP A 216 -9.21 -13.26 -30.61
C ASP A 216 -8.67 -14.58 -31.18
N GLU A 217 -9.32 -15.69 -30.83
CA GLU A 217 -9.26 -16.94 -31.61
C GLU A 217 -10.09 -16.73 -32.88
N ASN A 218 -9.58 -15.93 -33.80
CA ASN A 218 -10.03 -15.92 -35.19
C ASN A 218 -8.92 -15.38 -36.08
N THR A 219 -7.91 -16.21 -36.30
CA THR A 219 -7.17 -16.20 -37.56
C THR A 219 -6.99 -17.66 -37.96
N THR A 220 -8.04 -18.22 -38.55
CA THR A 220 -7.92 -19.36 -39.44
C THR A 220 -6.96 -18.92 -40.55
N PRO A 221 -5.83 -19.61 -40.78
CA PRO A 221 -5.03 -19.34 -41.97
C PRO A 221 -5.80 -19.91 -43.16
N ASP A 222 -6.31 -19.02 -44.02
CA ASP A 222 -6.74 -19.40 -45.36
C ASP A 222 -5.54 -20.07 -46.05
N SER A 223 -5.76 -21.31 -46.45
CA SER A 223 -4.87 -22.06 -47.32
C SER A 223 -5.38 -21.89 -48.75
N GLU A 224 -4.62 -21.16 -49.57
CA GLU A 224 -4.57 -21.32 -51.04
C GLU A 224 -3.11 -21.24 -51.49
#